data_AF-A0A7X8W0E5-F1
#
_entry.id   AF-A0A7X8W0E5-F1
#
_cell.length_a   1.000
_cell.length_b   1.000
_cell.length_c   1.000
_cell.angle_alpha   90.00
_cell.angle_beta   90.00
_cell.angle_gamma   90.00
#
_symmetry.space_group_name_H-M   'P 1'
#
loop_
_entity.id
_entity.type
_entity.pdbx_description
1 polymer ?
#
loop_
_entity_poly.entity_id
_entity_poly.type
_entity_poly.pdbx_seq_one_letter_code
_entity_poly.pdbx_strand_id
1 'polypeptide(L)'
;MKKAIAIALILVISFGLVACGGGGKDSIVGKWALEVKDADMEGKMVYEFTKDGKLKISVDTGNEEVDKLMNALYSAIEMTYVAKDGKLTINSNDPTFEPQDSTPYTIEGDTLKFGDISMKRVK
;
A
#
# COMPACT_ATOMS: atom_id res chain seq x y z
N MET A 1 -43.32 10.51 -37.71
CA MET A 1 -42.54 10.95 -36.54
C MET A 1 -42.42 9.79 -35.56
N LYS A 2 -41.20 9.56 -35.08
CA LYS A 2 -40.70 8.37 -34.37
C LYS A 2 -41.48 8.10 -33.08
N LYS A 3 -41.83 6.85 -32.79
CA LYS A 3 -42.12 6.40 -31.42
C LYS A 3 -41.32 5.12 -31.14
N ALA A 4 -40.53 5.22 -30.08
CA ALA A 4 -39.38 4.39 -29.77
C ALA A 4 -39.76 2.98 -29.32
N ILE A 5 -38.90 2.04 -29.70
CA ILE A 5 -38.88 0.66 -29.22
C ILE A 5 -38.52 0.69 -27.73
N ALA A 6 -39.42 0.17 -26.89
CA ALA A 6 -39.13 -0.06 -25.48
C ALA A 6 -38.25 -1.31 -25.36
N ILE A 7 -36.97 -1.12 -25.09
CA ILE A 7 -36.05 -2.20 -24.72
C ILE A 7 -36.06 -2.30 -23.20
N ALA A 8 -36.67 -3.38 -22.70
CA ALA A 8 -36.49 -3.81 -21.32
C ALA A 8 -35.04 -4.29 -21.15
N LEU A 9 -34.25 -3.56 -20.36
CA LEU A 9 -32.94 -4.02 -19.89
C LEU A 9 -33.04 -4.36 -18.41
N ILE A 10 -33.28 -5.64 -18.15
CA ILE A 10 -32.99 -6.28 -16.87
C ILE A 10 -31.46 -6.31 -16.75
N LEU A 11 -30.90 -5.51 -15.84
CA LEU A 11 -29.50 -5.61 -15.44
C LEU A 11 -29.46 -6.12 -14.00
N VAL A 12 -29.52 -7.45 -13.89
CA VAL A 12 -29.10 -8.21 -12.71
C VAL A 12 -27.60 -8.01 -12.58
N ILE A 13 -27.17 -7.09 -11.71
CA ILE A 13 -25.78 -7.05 -11.26
C ILE A 13 -25.71 -7.87 -9.98
N SER A 14 -25.74 -9.20 -10.16
CA SER A 14 -25.20 -10.16 -9.21
C SER A 14 -23.90 -10.70 -9.81
N PHE A 15 -22.87 -9.85 -9.78
CA PHE A 15 -21.46 -10.23 -9.90
C PHE A 15 -20.84 -9.70 -8.60
N GLY A 16 -20.60 -10.55 -7.61
CA GLY A 16 -19.55 -11.54 -7.71
C GLY A 16 -18.42 -11.05 -6.80
N LEU A 17 -18.69 -10.99 -5.49
CA LEU A 17 -17.64 -10.95 -4.48
C LEU A 17 -16.94 -12.31 -4.47
N VAL A 18 -16.24 -12.61 -5.56
CA VAL A 18 -15.17 -13.58 -5.56
C VAL A 18 -13.96 -12.85 -5.00
N ALA A 19 -14.03 -12.51 -3.72
CA ALA A 19 -12.84 -12.35 -2.90
C ALA A 19 -12.29 -13.78 -2.68
N CYS A 20 -11.75 -14.37 -3.74
CA CYS A 20 -11.10 -15.66 -3.69
C CYS A 20 -9.75 -15.49 -4.39
N GLY A 21 -8.69 -15.62 -3.59
CA GLY A 21 -7.33 -15.38 -4.01
C GLY A 21 -6.89 -16.26 -5.17
N GLY A 22 -5.83 -15.80 -5.84
CA GLY A 22 -5.15 -16.60 -6.84
C GLY A 22 -4.34 -15.79 -7.82
N GLY A 23 -3.17 -15.33 -7.37
CA GLY A 23 -1.98 -15.25 -8.21
C GLY A 23 -2.03 -14.41 -9.48
N GLY A 24 -1.35 -13.25 -9.44
CA GLY A 24 -0.67 -12.72 -10.62
C GLY A 24 -1.36 -11.53 -11.29
N LYS A 25 -1.30 -10.36 -10.63
CA LYS A 25 -1.03 -9.07 -11.29
C LYS A 25 -0.74 -7.94 -10.30
N ASP A 26 -1.34 -7.98 -9.12
CA ASP A 26 -1.16 -6.94 -8.09
C ASP A 26 -0.39 -7.46 -6.88
N SER A 27 0.91 -7.66 -7.06
CA SER A 27 1.81 -7.98 -5.94
C SER A 27 2.05 -6.74 -5.09
N ILE A 28 2.01 -6.91 -3.76
CA ILE A 28 2.43 -5.88 -2.80
C ILE A 28 3.94 -5.62 -2.88
N VAL A 29 4.72 -6.60 -3.37
CA VAL A 29 6.17 -6.47 -3.56
C VAL A 29 6.49 -5.28 -4.45
N GLY A 30 7.40 -4.43 -4.00
CA GLY A 30 7.80 -3.19 -4.67
C GLY A 30 7.83 -2.01 -3.72
N LYS A 31 8.09 -0.83 -4.30
CA LYS A 31 8.16 0.44 -3.58
C LYS A 31 6.86 1.22 -3.68
N TRP A 32 6.43 1.77 -2.56
CA TRP A 32 5.22 2.57 -2.43
C TRP A 32 5.52 3.83 -1.66
N ALA A 33 5.09 4.98 -2.17
CA ALA A 33 5.30 6.27 -1.54
C ALA A 33 4.00 6.75 -0.88
N LEU A 34 4.11 7.11 0.39
CA LEU A 34 3.16 7.94 1.12
C LEU A 34 3.67 9.39 1.05
N GLU A 35 2.89 10.29 0.46
CA GLU A 35 3.17 11.72 0.55
C GLU A 35 2.91 12.17 2.00
N VAL A 36 3.90 12.79 2.61
CA VAL A 36 3.83 13.34 3.96
C VAL A 36 3.93 14.85 3.85
N LYS A 37 2.94 15.55 4.41
CA LYS A 37 2.88 17.00 4.44
C LYS A 37 2.41 17.44 5.81
N ASP A 38 3.35 17.46 6.74
CA ASP A 38 3.16 17.93 8.11
C ASP A 38 3.98 19.21 8.35
N ALA A 39 3.71 19.90 9.47
CA ALA A 39 4.37 21.17 9.78
C ALA A 39 5.91 21.06 9.85
N ASP A 40 6.41 19.87 10.21
CA ASP A 40 7.83 19.60 10.42
C ASP A 40 8.48 18.80 9.28
N MET A 41 7.70 18.31 8.31
CA MET A 41 8.21 17.48 7.22
C MET A 41 7.31 17.56 5.98
N GLU A 42 7.93 17.91 4.85
CA GLU A 42 7.35 17.77 3.51
C GLU A 42 8.22 16.81 2.71
N GLY A 43 7.63 15.76 2.15
CA GLY A 43 8.35 14.75 1.39
C GLY A 43 7.56 13.46 1.23
N LYS A 44 8.29 12.37 1.00
CA LYS A 44 7.71 11.04 0.80
C LYS A 44 8.32 10.06 1.76
N MET A 45 7.47 9.29 2.43
CA MET A 45 7.89 8.06 3.08
C MET A 45 7.72 6.91 2.10
N VAL A 46 8.80 6.21 1.78
CA VAL A 46 8.85 5.12 0.82
C VAL A 46 8.94 3.79 1.56
N TYR A 47 7.95 2.94 1.33
CA TYR A 47 7.82 1.58 1.85
C TYR A 47 8.21 0.59 0.77
N GLU A 48 9.28 -0.18 0.99
CA GLU A 48 9.73 -1.25 0.11
C GLU A 48 9.38 -2.61 0.70
N PHE A 49 8.37 -3.27 0.10
CA PHE A 49 8.01 -4.65 0.42
C PHE A 49 8.87 -5.59 -0.44
N THR A 50 9.76 -6.35 0.19
CA THR A 50 10.69 -7.23 -0.52
C THR A 50 10.18 -8.68 -0.58
N LYS A 51 10.63 -9.45 -1.59
CA LYS A 51 10.16 -10.84 -1.78
C LYS A 51 10.47 -11.79 -0.62
N ASP A 52 11.47 -11.46 0.19
CA ASP A 52 11.89 -12.22 1.39
C ASP A 52 11.08 -11.85 2.65
N GLY A 53 10.02 -11.04 2.52
CA GLY A 53 9.13 -10.71 3.64
C GLY A 53 9.66 -9.60 4.55
N LYS A 54 10.65 -8.82 4.11
CA LYS A 54 11.14 -7.64 4.82
C LYS A 54 10.42 -6.39 4.33
N LEU A 55 10.22 -5.45 5.24
CA LEU A 55 9.77 -4.10 4.92
C LEU A 55 10.92 -3.14 5.19
N LYS A 56 11.27 -2.30 4.23
CA LYS A 56 12.22 -1.20 4.44
C LYS A 56 11.49 0.12 4.31
N ILE A 57 11.83 1.06 5.19
CA ILE A 57 11.32 2.42 5.16
C ILE A 57 12.47 3.37 4.83
N SER A 58 12.21 4.32 3.95
CA SER A 58 13.10 5.44 3.65
C SER A 58 12.30 6.72 3.47
N VAL A 59 12.96 7.87 3.58
CA VAL A 59 12.41 9.19 3.32
C VAL A 59 13.09 9.81 2.11
N ASP A 60 12.30 10.55 1.34
CA ASP A 60 12.73 11.44 0.26
C ASP A 60 12.08 12.82 0.48
N THR A 61 12.84 13.75 1.06
CA THR A 61 12.44 15.15 1.30
C THR A 61 12.92 16.10 0.20
N GLY A 62 13.71 15.61 -0.75
CA GLY A 62 14.46 16.44 -1.69
C GLY A 62 15.68 17.15 -1.07
N ASN A 63 15.99 16.90 0.20
CA ASN A 63 17.21 17.36 0.87
C ASN A 63 18.10 16.16 1.20
N GLU A 64 19.20 16.03 0.45
CA GLU A 64 20.11 14.87 0.54
C GLU A 64 20.71 14.66 1.93
N GLU A 65 21.05 15.73 2.67
CA GLU A 65 21.63 15.61 4.01
C GLU A 65 20.60 15.08 5.02
N VAL A 66 19.37 15.60 4.95
CA VAL A 66 18.25 15.15 5.78
C VAL A 66 17.89 13.71 5.44
N ASP A 67 17.75 13.38 4.16
CA ASP A 67 17.41 12.05 3.70
C ASP A 67 18.46 11.04 4.13
N LYS A 68 19.75 11.36 4.01
CA LYS A 68 20.84 10.49 4.46
C LYS A 68 20.78 10.22 5.96
N LEU A 69 20.53 11.25 6.77
CA LEU A 69 20.42 11.10 8.22
C LEU A 69 19.22 10.24 8.61
N MET A 70 18.03 10.56 8.07
CA MET A 70 16.79 9.84 8.38
C MET A 70 16.84 8.40 7.88
N ASN A 71 17.36 8.16 6.68
CA ASN A 71 17.49 6.82 6.12
C ASN A 71 18.50 5.96 6.88
N ALA A 72 19.55 6.57 7.45
CA ALA A 72 20.45 5.86 8.34
C ALA A 72 19.73 5.40 9.62
N LEU A 73 18.86 6.24 10.21
CA LEU A 73 18.05 5.87 11.37
C LEU A 73 17.08 4.73 11.05
N TYR A 74 16.29 4.85 9.96
CA TYR A 74 15.36 3.80 9.57
C TYR A 74 16.04 2.48 9.18
N SER A 75 17.27 2.53 8.65
CA SER A 75 18.02 1.32 8.28
C SER A 75 18.40 0.43 9.47
N ALA A 76 18.39 0.99 10.69
CA ALA A 76 18.67 0.24 11.92
C ALA A 76 17.44 -0.53 12.44
N ILE A 77 16.24 -0.22 11.91
CA ILE A 77 14.99 -0.86 12.32
C ILE A 77 14.73 -2.06 11.42
N GLU A 78 14.52 -3.22 12.04
CA GLU A 78 14.16 -4.43 11.32
C GLU A 78 12.63 -4.57 11.29
N MET A 79 12.05 -4.39 10.11
CA MET A 79 10.63 -4.61 9.88
C MET A 79 10.39 -5.81 8.97
N THR A 80 9.38 -6.59 9.30
CA THR A 80 8.91 -7.74 8.52
C THR A 80 7.44 -7.60 8.21
N TYR A 81 7.00 -8.25 7.14
CA TYR A 81 5.60 -8.27 6.78
C TYR A 81 5.16 -9.65 6.28
N VAL A 82 3.87 -9.92 6.47
CA VAL A 82 3.18 -11.07 5.88
C VAL A 82 1.93 -10.55 5.20
N ALA A 83 1.84 -10.78 3.88
CA ALA A 83 0.66 -10.47 3.09
C ALA A 83 -0.01 -11.77 2.64
N LYS A 84 -1.15 -12.12 3.25
CA LYS A 84 -1.86 -13.37 2.99
C LYS A 84 -3.37 -13.15 3.09
N ASP A 85 -4.13 -13.77 2.19
CA ASP A 85 -5.61 -13.74 2.20
C ASP A 85 -6.20 -12.32 2.25
N GLY A 86 -5.57 -11.37 1.53
CA GLY A 86 -5.99 -9.97 1.49
C GLY A 86 -5.72 -9.18 2.78
N LYS A 87 -4.92 -9.75 3.70
CA LYS A 87 -4.54 -9.14 4.97
C LYS A 87 -3.03 -8.97 5.07
N LEU A 88 -2.65 -7.89 5.74
CA LEU A 88 -1.28 -7.47 5.97
C LEU A 88 -1.01 -7.49 7.48
N THR A 89 0.04 -8.21 7.87
CA THR A 89 0.63 -8.11 9.20
C THR A 89 2.01 -7.49 9.06
N ILE A 90 2.32 -6.45 9.83
CA ILE A 90 3.63 -5.79 9.88
C ILE A 90 4.15 -5.85 11.31
N ASN A 91 5.40 -6.30 11.47
CA ASN A 91 6.09 -6.35 12.75
C ASN A 91 7.39 -5.55 12.67
N SER A 92 7.78 -4.95 13.78
CA SER A 92 9.04 -4.23 13.97
C SER A 92 9.77 -4.76 15.20
N ASN A 93 11.11 -4.73 15.18
CA ASN A 93 11.91 -4.91 16.38
C ASN A 93 11.95 -3.66 17.27
N ASP A 94 11.58 -2.50 16.73
CA ASP A 94 11.48 -1.24 17.44
C ASP A 94 10.08 -1.08 18.06
N PRO A 95 9.95 -1.00 19.40
CA PRO A 95 8.66 -0.93 20.08
C PRO A 95 7.91 0.39 19.87
N THR A 96 8.54 1.41 19.27
CA THR A 96 7.87 2.66 18.90
C THR A 96 6.94 2.49 17.69
N PHE A 97 7.12 1.41 16.92
CA PHE A 97 6.21 1.04 15.84
C PHE A 97 5.18 0.07 16.39
N GLU A 98 3.93 0.53 16.49
CA GLU A 98 2.84 -0.35 16.85
C GLU A 98 2.71 -1.48 15.82
N PRO A 99 2.63 -2.74 16.27
CA PRO A 99 2.46 -3.86 15.36
C PRO A 99 1.11 -3.74 14.67
N GLN A 100 1.13 -3.92 13.35
CA GLN A 100 -0.08 -3.94 12.56
C GLN A 100 -0.50 -5.38 12.36
N ASP A 101 -1.60 -5.80 12.99
CA ASP A 101 -2.06 -7.19 12.89
C ASP A 101 -3.26 -7.34 11.96
N SER A 102 -3.14 -8.28 11.00
CA SER A 102 -4.22 -8.76 10.14
C SER A 102 -5.05 -7.65 9.46
N THR A 103 -4.42 -6.53 9.11
CA THR A 103 -5.12 -5.38 8.53
C THR A 103 -5.50 -5.67 7.08
N PRO A 104 -6.78 -5.52 6.68
CA PRO A 104 -7.16 -5.64 5.29
C PRO A 104 -6.39 -4.66 4.41
N TYR A 105 -5.91 -5.12 3.26
CA TYR A 105 -5.29 -4.26 2.25
C TYR A 105 -5.88 -4.51 0.87
N THR A 106 -5.83 -3.47 0.03
CA THR A 106 -6.26 -3.53 -1.36
C THR A 106 -5.21 -2.90 -2.26
N ILE A 107 -5.00 -3.49 -3.44
CA ILE A 107 -4.21 -2.89 -4.52
C ILE A 107 -5.13 -2.67 -5.71
N GLU A 108 -5.20 -1.43 -6.17
CA GLU A 108 -5.98 -1.00 -7.33
C GLU A 108 -5.04 -0.23 -8.27
N GLY A 109 -4.50 -0.93 -9.28
CA GLY A 109 -3.48 -0.39 -10.18
C GLY A 109 -2.23 0.05 -9.42
N ASP A 110 -1.89 1.34 -9.50
CA ASP A 110 -0.72 1.93 -8.84
C ASP A 110 -1.02 2.43 -7.42
N THR A 111 -2.12 2.00 -6.79
CA THR A 111 -2.48 2.42 -5.43
C THR A 111 -2.57 1.24 -4.47
N LEU A 112 -1.85 1.31 -3.34
CA LEU A 112 -1.94 0.39 -2.21
C LEU A 112 -2.65 1.10 -1.06
N LYS A 113 -3.65 0.46 -0.46
CA LYS A 113 -4.39 0.99 0.70
C LYS A 113 -4.43 -0.05 1.82
N PHE A 114 -4.24 0.39 3.06
CA PHE A 114 -4.50 -0.39 4.28
C PHE A 114 -4.67 0.57 5.47
N GLY A 115 -5.62 0.29 6.37
CA GLY A 115 -6.01 1.26 7.41
C GLY A 115 -6.38 2.61 6.79
N ASP A 116 -5.86 3.70 7.36
CA ASP A 116 -6.02 5.06 6.84
C ASP A 116 -4.91 5.47 5.83
N ILE A 117 -4.01 4.55 5.49
CA ILE A 117 -2.86 4.79 4.62
C ILE A 117 -3.24 4.51 3.16
N SER A 118 -2.88 5.44 2.26
CA SER A 118 -3.01 5.29 0.81
C SER A 118 -1.71 5.71 0.12
N MET A 119 -1.02 4.75 -0.49
CA MET A 119 0.28 4.95 -1.12
C MET A 119 0.24 4.76 -2.63
N LYS A 120 1.17 5.43 -3.33
CA LYS A 120 1.35 5.30 -4.78
C LYS A 120 2.57 4.47 -5.13
N ARG A 121 2.46 3.60 -6.13
CA ARG A 121 3.58 2.79 -6.62
C ARG A 121 4.69 3.71 -7.15
N VAL A 122 5.93 3.47 -6.70
CA VAL A 122 7.13 4.12 -7.24
C VAL A 122 7.63 3.29 -8.41
N LYS A 123 7.86 3.95 -9.55
CA LYS A 123 8.32 3.31 -10.80
C LYS A 123 9.84 3.24 -10.86
#